data_AF-A0A8B6E353-F1
#
_entry.id   AF-A0A8B6E353-F1
#
_cell.length_a   1.000
_cell.length_b   1.000
_cell.length_c   1.000
_cell.angle_alpha   90.00
_cell.angle_beta   90.00
_cell.angle_gamma   90.00
#
_symmetry.space_group_name_H-M   'P 1'
#
loop_
_entity.id
_entity.type
_entity.pdbx_description
1 polymer ?
#
loop_
_entity_poly.entity_id
_entity_poly.type
_entity_poly.pdbx_seq_one_letter_code
_entity_poly.pdbx_strand_id
1 'polypeptide(L)'
;MHSVLGILVPQQESLFEEVLYESNACKDQTLESFSKAYSSMSSWGTQRQILSLLVQDYSYNQLKDYIPDLSRYKFSAARKHAEVVGVGKPVLQKKQFREKATIQQIENFLEFILSPAIMTDSPFGECTYKISSGITLKVPKIILNSVRTRTVTLYLKYCEETQNADILSERTYMRLLEAIEPNVRKSMKGLDNFAADGSQAFDNLKSVVMTLGKGGKGQEWAEKISNQLMEGKQYLKLHYKLHVSLDSEVPDHCGRFGLSSEENSFCSKCTHTHHLSCNDCEALTTTLKLIEDAADSITYTNQEQQDDTKYIIVQGIKTIIEWKKHIVRSVNQDRARGKVLDTLQPNEALIERDWAMKFLPLQYSQRNLCTSSAKSTNNPYAAINTP
;
A
#
# COMPACT_ATOMS: atom_id res chain seq x y z
N MET A 1 -73.86 -22.56 -31.80
CA MET A 1 -73.99 -22.22 -30.37
C MET A 1 -75.35 -21.62 -30.05
N HIS A 2 -75.88 -20.66 -30.84
CA HIS A 2 -77.26 -20.13 -30.68
C HIS A 2 -78.35 -21.21 -30.61
N SER A 3 -78.26 -22.25 -31.42
CA SER A 3 -79.24 -23.35 -31.44
C SER A 3 -79.24 -24.21 -30.15
N VAL A 4 -78.15 -24.17 -29.37
CA VAL A 4 -78.02 -24.88 -28.09
C VAL A 4 -78.39 -23.97 -26.93
N LEU A 5 -78.14 -22.65 -27.06
CA LEU A 5 -78.45 -21.64 -26.05
C LEU A 5 -79.96 -21.38 -25.92
N GLY A 6 -80.71 -21.37 -27.02
CA GLY A 6 -82.18 -21.22 -26.97
C GLY A 6 -82.94 -22.39 -26.32
N ILE A 7 -82.25 -23.53 -26.08
CA ILE A 7 -82.82 -24.71 -25.41
C ILE A 7 -82.51 -24.69 -23.90
N LEU A 8 -81.37 -24.14 -23.48
CA LEU A 8 -80.94 -24.16 -22.08
C LEU A 8 -81.49 -22.97 -21.27
N VAL A 9 -81.67 -21.78 -21.86
CA VAL A 9 -82.25 -20.62 -21.16
C VAL A 9 -83.07 -19.75 -22.15
N PRO A 10 -84.37 -20.05 -22.35
CA PRO A 10 -85.21 -19.27 -23.27
C PRO A 10 -85.46 -17.85 -22.73
N GLN A 11 -85.38 -16.84 -23.59
CA GLN A 11 -85.60 -15.39 -23.33
C GLN A 11 -84.49 -14.61 -22.58
N GLN A 12 -83.31 -15.17 -22.33
CA GLN A 12 -82.15 -14.44 -21.75
C GLN A 12 -80.85 -14.57 -22.57
N GLU A 13 -80.98 -14.88 -23.85
CA GLU A 13 -79.88 -15.13 -24.77
C GLU A 13 -78.90 -13.93 -24.86
N SER A 14 -79.42 -12.70 -24.79
CA SER A 14 -78.64 -11.46 -24.87
C SER A 14 -77.67 -11.26 -23.68
N LEU A 15 -78.02 -11.75 -22.49
CA LEU A 15 -77.21 -11.55 -21.28
C LEU A 15 -76.00 -12.49 -21.24
N PHE A 16 -76.14 -13.69 -21.83
CA PHE A 16 -75.02 -14.62 -22.01
C PHE A 16 -74.10 -14.19 -23.15
N GLU A 17 -74.64 -13.57 -24.20
CA GLU A 17 -73.82 -12.94 -25.23
C GLU A 17 -72.99 -11.79 -24.67
N GLU A 18 -73.54 -10.94 -23.79
CA GLU A 18 -72.79 -9.87 -23.11
C GLU A 18 -71.65 -10.41 -22.24
N VAL A 19 -71.87 -11.47 -21.47
CA VAL A 19 -70.82 -12.08 -20.61
C VAL A 19 -69.73 -12.75 -21.44
N LEU A 20 -70.08 -13.42 -22.55
CA LEU A 20 -69.10 -13.97 -23.48
C LEU A 20 -68.34 -12.87 -24.23
N TYR A 21 -69.01 -11.77 -24.55
CA TYR A 21 -68.39 -10.59 -25.17
C TYR A 21 -67.41 -9.90 -24.22
N GLU A 22 -67.76 -9.72 -22.94
CA GLU A 22 -66.85 -9.16 -21.92
C GLU A 22 -65.64 -10.05 -21.64
N SER A 23 -65.82 -11.38 -21.60
CA SER A 23 -64.71 -12.34 -21.41
C SER A 23 -63.74 -12.37 -22.61
N ASN A 24 -64.27 -12.25 -23.84
CA ASN A 24 -63.45 -12.18 -25.04
C ASN A 24 -62.77 -10.80 -25.19
N ALA A 25 -63.47 -9.70 -24.88
CA ALA A 25 -62.90 -8.35 -24.90
C ALA A 25 -61.70 -8.20 -23.94
N CYS A 26 -61.77 -8.82 -22.76
CA CYS A 26 -60.66 -8.85 -21.80
C CYS A 26 -59.43 -9.65 -22.31
N LYS A 27 -59.66 -10.75 -23.04
CA LYS A 27 -58.59 -11.54 -23.67
C LYS A 27 -57.97 -10.84 -24.88
N ASP A 28 -58.76 -10.08 -25.65
CA ASP A 28 -58.25 -9.31 -26.79
C ASP A 28 -57.41 -8.11 -26.33
N GLN A 29 -57.83 -7.40 -25.28
CA GLN A 29 -57.09 -6.26 -24.74
C GLN A 29 -55.73 -6.65 -24.14
N THR A 30 -55.65 -7.83 -23.52
CA THR A 30 -54.40 -8.38 -22.99
C THR A 30 -53.45 -8.80 -24.11
N LEU A 31 -53.94 -9.51 -25.15
CA LEU A 31 -53.14 -9.90 -26.32
C LEU A 31 -52.61 -8.71 -27.12
N GLU A 32 -53.41 -7.65 -27.28
CA GLU A 32 -52.95 -6.40 -27.92
C GLU A 32 -51.83 -5.72 -27.13
N SER A 33 -51.93 -5.72 -25.80
CA SER A 33 -50.89 -5.16 -24.91
C SER A 33 -49.59 -5.95 -25.02
N PHE A 34 -49.66 -7.28 -25.12
CA PHE A 34 -48.50 -8.13 -25.36
C PHE A 34 -47.91 -7.95 -26.76
N SER A 35 -48.73 -7.78 -27.80
CA SER A 35 -48.23 -7.52 -29.16
C SER A 35 -47.45 -6.20 -29.23
N LYS A 36 -47.93 -5.15 -28.56
CA LYS A 36 -47.20 -3.87 -28.40
C LYS A 36 -45.89 -4.05 -27.63
N ALA A 37 -45.91 -4.82 -26.54
CA ALA A 37 -44.70 -5.13 -25.77
C ALA A 37 -43.69 -5.96 -26.59
N TYR A 38 -44.15 -6.90 -27.41
CA TYR A 38 -43.29 -7.71 -28.28
C TYR A 38 -42.63 -6.86 -29.37
N SER A 39 -43.40 -5.99 -30.03
CA SER A 39 -42.95 -5.17 -31.16
C SER A 39 -42.01 -4.03 -30.74
N SER A 40 -42.11 -3.56 -29.49
CA SER A 40 -41.23 -2.51 -28.96
C SER A 40 -39.83 -3.01 -28.56
N MET A 41 -39.60 -4.33 -28.46
CA MET A 41 -38.32 -4.89 -28.05
C MET A 41 -37.39 -5.16 -29.24
N SER A 42 -36.14 -4.68 -29.16
CA SER A 42 -35.14 -4.83 -30.25
C SER A 42 -34.40 -6.17 -30.23
N SER A 43 -34.29 -6.84 -29.08
CA SER A 43 -33.53 -8.09 -28.93
C SER A 43 -34.42 -9.32 -29.03
N TRP A 44 -34.04 -10.26 -29.90
CA TRP A 44 -34.71 -11.56 -30.01
C TRP A 44 -34.71 -12.33 -28.68
N GLY A 45 -33.68 -12.18 -27.85
CA GLY A 45 -33.60 -12.84 -26.54
C GLY A 45 -34.72 -12.43 -25.59
N THR A 46 -35.12 -11.15 -25.62
CA THR A 46 -36.21 -10.59 -24.79
C THR A 46 -37.57 -10.84 -25.43
N GLN A 47 -37.67 -10.70 -26.76
CA GLN A 47 -38.87 -11.08 -27.52
C GLN A 47 -39.26 -12.55 -27.28
N ARG A 48 -38.27 -13.45 -27.23
CA ARG A 48 -38.50 -14.88 -26.94
C ARG A 48 -38.99 -15.11 -25.51
N GLN A 49 -38.53 -14.32 -24.54
CA GLN A 49 -39.00 -14.41 -23.15
C GLN A 49 -40.46 -13.97 -23.03
N ILE A 50 -40.81 -12.83 -23.62
CA ILE A 50 -42.19 -12.32 -23.63
C ILE A 50 -43.11 -13.33 -24.35
N LEU A 51 -42.69 -13.81 -25.52
CA LEU A 51 -43.46 -14.79 -26.28
C LEU A 51 -43.64 -16.10 -25.50
N SER A 52 -42.66 -16.50 -24.67
CA SER A 52 -42.74 -17.71 -23.84
C SER A 52 -43.87 -17.69 -22.80
N LEU A 53 -44.45 -16.52 -22.49
CA LEU A 53 -45.62 -16.36 -21.61
C LEU A 53 -46.92 -16.82 -22.28
N LEU A 54 -47.04 -16.69 -23.61
CA LEU A 54 -48.30 -16.88 -24.33
C LEU A 54 -48.37 -18.21 -25.10
N VAL A 55 -47.22 -18.79 -25.44
CA VAL A 55 -47.13 -20.03 -26.25
C VAL A 55 -47.67 -21.30 -25.56
N GLN A 56 -47.99 -21.24 -24.27
CA GLN A 56 -48.66 -22.33 -23.56
C GLN A 56 -50.19 -22.26 -23.72
N ASP A 57 -50.76 -21.05 -23.74
CA ASP A 57 -52.21 -20.81 -23.72
C ASP A 57 -52.81 -20.56 -25.11
N TYR A 58 -52.00 -20.18 -26.10
CA TYR A 58 -52.46 -19.81 -27.44
C TYR A 58 -51.75 -20.59 -28.55
N SER A 59 -52.50 -20.92 -29.61
CA SER A 59 -51.95 -21.57 -30.80
C SER A 59 -51.20 -20.57 -31.70
N TYR A 60 -50.32 -21.10 -32.57
CA TYR A 60 -49.56 -20.29 -33.52
C TYR A 60 -50.44 -19.40 -34.41
N ASN A 61 -51.56 -19.93 -34.89
CA ASN A 61 -52.45 -19.19 -35.79
C ASN A 61 -53.12 -18.03 -35.05
N GLN A 62 -53.58 -18.25 -33.81
CA GLN A 62 -54.18 -17.21 -32.98
C GLN A 62 -53.18 -16.08 -32.66
N LEU A 63 -51.92 -16.39 -32.33
CA LEU A 63 -50.92 -15.36 -32.06
C LEU A 63 -50.43 -14.64 -33.32
N LYS A 64 -50.52 -15.28 -34.49
CA LYS A 64 -50.13 -14.66 -35.77
C LYS A 64 -51.08 -13.54 -36.17
N ASP A 65 -52.35 -13.63 -35.81
CA ASP A 65 -53.34 -12.60 -36.12
C ASP A 65 -53.02 -11.27 -35.40
N TYR A 66 -52.43 -11.33 -34.19
CA TYR A 66 -52.01 -10.15 -33.42
C TYR A 66 -50.54 -9.75 -33.64
N ILE A 67 -49.69 -10.68 -34.11
CA ILE A 67 -48.26 -10.45 -34.41
C ILE A 67 -47.98 -10.98 -35.82
N PRO A 68 -48.16 -10.16 -36.88
CA PRO A 68 -48.08 -10.62 -38.26
C PRO A 68 -46.68 -11.16 -38.63
N ASP A 69 -45.62 -10.63 -38.02
CA ASP A 69 -44.23 -11.03 -38.26
C ASP A 69 -43.78 -12.28 -37.46
N LEU A 70 -44.72 -12.96 -36.80
CA LEU A 70 -44.41 -14.14 -36.00
C LEU A 70 -44.13 -15.37 -36.88
N SER A 71 -42.87 -15.80 -36.92
CA SER A 71 -42.49 -17.04 -37.61
C SER A 71 -42.73 -18.29 -36.74
N ARG A 72 -42.98 -19.44 -37.39
CA ARG A 72 -43.10 -20.74 -36.70
C ARG A 72 -41.84 -21.09 -35.90
N TYR A 73 -40.66 -20.69 -36.38
CA TYR A 73 -39.41 -20.85 -35.66
C TYR A 73 -39.41 -20.06 -34.34
N LYS A 74 -39.83 -18.79 -34.37
CA LYS A 74 -39.89 -17.95 -33.17
C LYS A 74 -40.87 -18.51 -32.13
N PHE A 75 -42.03 -19.00 -32.58
CA PHE A 75 -43.03 -19.66 -31.72
C PHE A 75 -42.48 -20.94 -31.08
N SER A 76 -41.92 -21.86 -31.87
CA SER A 76 -41.34 -23.11 -31.36
C SER A 76 -40.13 -22.88 -30.45
N ALA A 77 -39.28 -21.90 -30.76
CA ALA A 77 -38.14 -21.52 -29.93
C ALA A 77 -38.57 -20.92 -28.58
N ALA A 78 -39.67 -20.14 -28.54
CA ALA A 78 -40.25 -19.63 -27.29
C ALA A 78 -40.91 -20.74 -26.47
N ARG A 79 -41.57 -21.71 -27.12
CA ARG A 79 -42.14 -22.89 -26.44
C ARG A 79 -41.06 -23.74 -25.78
N LYS A 80 -40.00 -24.06 -26.54
CA LYS A 80 -38.82 -24.77 -26.00
C LYS A 80 -38.15 -23.99 -24.86
N HIS A 81 -38.14 -22.66 -24.93
CA HIS A 81 -37.61 -21.83 -23.87
C HIS A 81 -38.47 -21.90 -22.59
N ALA A 82 -39.80 -21.85 -22.70
CA ALA A 82 -40.72 -22.04 -21.57
C ALA A 82 -40.49 -23.37 -20.86
N GLU A 83 -40.28 -24.45 -21.62
CA GLU A 83 -40.03 -25.80 -21.08
C GLU A 83 -38.66 -25.95 -20.42
N VAL A 84 -37.59 -25.44 -21.04
CA VAL A 84 -36.20 -25.71 -20.59
C VAL A 84 -35.69 -24.71 -19.57
N VAL A 85 -36.00 -23.41 -19.75
CA VAL A 85 -35.49 -22.32 -18.91
C VAL A 85 -36.55 -21.85 -17.92
N GLY A 86 -37.83 -21.99 -18.28
CA GLY A 86 -38.98 -21.49 -17.55
C GLY A 86 -39.60 -20.28 -18.23
N VAL A 87 -40.93 -20.16 -18.09
CA VAL A 87 -41.74 -19.08 -18.66
C VAL A 87 -41.21 -17.70 -18.21
N GLY A 88 -40.90 -16.83 -19.17
CA GLY A 88 -40.49 -15.44 -18.94
C GLY A 88 -39.10 -15.24 -18.31
N LYS A 89 -38.31 -16.30 -18.07
CA LYS A 89 -37.01 -16.19 -17.38
C LYS A 89 -35.86 -15.75 -18.29
N PRO A 90 -34.93 -14.90 -17.83
CA PRO A 90 -33.76 -14.52 -18.64
C PRO A 90 -32.78 -15.68 -18.78
N VAL A 91 -32.21 -15.84 -19.99
CA VAL A 91 -31.11 -16.80 -20.21
C VAL A 91 -29.82 -16.22 -19.64
N LEU A 92 -29.33 -16.81 -18.55
CA LEU A 92 -28.03 -16.48 -17.97
C LEU A 92 -26.92 -16.87 -18.96
N GLN A 93 -26.24 -15.89 -19.54
CA GLN A 93 -25.05 -16.16 -20.34
C GLN A 93 -23.91 -16.61 -19.40
N LYS A 94 -23.45 -17.86 -19.56
CA LYS A 94 -22.23 -18.32 -18.89
C LYS A 94 -21.04 -17.56 -19.49
N LYS A 95 -20.38 -16.73 -18.68
CA LYS A 95 -19.13 -16.07 -19.06
C LYS A 95 -18.09 -17.17 -19.35
N GLN A 96 -17.64 -17.26 -20.59
CA GLN A 96 -16.51 -18.11 -20.95
C GLN A 96 -15.22 -17.38 -20.61
N PHE A 97 -14.40 -17.97 -19.72
CA PHE A 97 -13.05 -17.49 -19.44
C PHE A 97 -12.08 -18.22 -20.37
N ARG A 98 -11.26 -17.48 -21.12
CA ARG A 98 -10.13 -18.06 -21.87
C ARG A 98 -8.90 -17.95 -20.99
N GLU A 99 -8.36 -19.09 -20.55
CA GLU A 99 -7.09 -19.15 -19.84
C GLU A 99 -5.95 -19.01 -20.86
N LYS A 100 -5.21 -17.89 -20.78
CA LYS A 100 -4.12 -17.57 -21.70
C LYS A 100 -2.73 -17.87 -21.14
N ALA A 101 -2.62 -18.23 -19.86
CA ALA A 101 -1.35 -18.49 -19.19
C ALA A 101 -1.20 -19.98 -18.91
N THR A 102 -0.01 -20.53 -19.14
CA THR A 102 0.32 -21.91 -18.78
C THR A 102 0.73 -21.98 -17.31
N ILE A 103 0.59 -23.16 -16.71
CA ILE A 103 1.00 -23.41 -15.31
C ILE A 103 2.49 -23.13 -15.14
N GLN A 104 3.32 -23.59 -16.09
CA GLN A 104 4.78 -23.42 -16.05
C GLN A 104 5.20 -21.95 -16.01
N GLN A 105 4.54 -21.08 -16.79
CA GLN A 105 4.82 -19.65 -16.79
C GLN A 105 4.54 -18.99 -15.44
N ILE A 106 3.53 -19.49 -14.71
CA ILE A 106 3.16 -18.99 -13.38
C ILE A 106 4.15 -19.52 -12.34
N GLU A 107 4.49 -20.80 -12.39
CA GLU A 107 5.44 -21.43 -11.46
C GLU A 107 6.82 -20.77 -11.51
N ASN A 108 7.36 -20.54 -12.71
CA ASN A 108 8.66 -19.88 -12.89
C ASN A 108 8.67 -18.47 -12.26
N PHE A 109 7.56 -17.74 -12.39
CA PHE A 109 7.43 -16.40 -11.81
C PHE A 109 7.29 -16.45 -10.28
N LEU A 110 6.56 -17.43 -9.75
CA LEU A 110 6.43 -17.64 -8.31
C LEU A 110 7.78 -18.01 -7.70
N GLU A 111 8.53 -18.91 -8.33
CA GLU A 111 9.87 -19.30 -7.88
C GLU A 111 10.82 -18.10 -7.82
N PHE A 112 10.79 -17.24 -8.85
CA PHE A 112 11.56 -16.00 -8.84
C PHE A 112 11.17 -15.07 -7.69
N ILE A 113 9.86 -14.86 -7.45
CA ILE A 113 9.40 -13.99 -6.36
C ILE A 113 9.75 -14.55 -4.98
N LEU A 114 9.68 -15.87 -4.83
CA LEU A 114 9.98 -16.58 -3.59
C LEU A 114 11.49 -16.68 -3.33
N SER A 115 12.34 -16.30 -4.29
CA SER A 115 13.77 -16.20 -4.08
C SER A 115 14.11 -15.23 -2.95
N PRO A 116 15.03 -15.59 -2.02
CA PRO A 116 15.48 -14.70 -0.94
C PRO A 116 16.06 -13.37 -1.42
N ALA A 117 16.51 -13.28 -2.68
CA ALA A 117 16.97 -12.04 -3.27
C ALA A 117 15.82 -11.04 -3.52
N ILE A 118 14.61 -11.56 -3.79
CA ILE A 118 13.45 -10.79 -4.23
C ILE A 118 12.46 -10.54 -3.08
N MET A 119 12.36 -11.48 -2.14
CA MET A 119 11.50 -11.36 -0.96
C MET A 119 12.25 -11.52 0.36
N THR A 120 11.64 -11.03 1.44
CA THR A 120 12.01 -11.36 2.83
C THR A 120 10.81 -12.04 3.48
N ASP A 121 11.02 -13.12 4.23
CA ASP A 121 9.96 -13.76 5.00
C ASP A 121 9.38 -12.79 6.04
N SER A 122 8.05 -12.73 6.14
CA SER A 122 7.40 -11.97 7.21
C SER A 122 7.48 -12.75 8.52
N PRO A 123 8.02 -12.19 9.61
CA PRO A 123 7.98 -12.86 10.92
C PRO A 123 6.55 -12.92 11.48
N PHE A 124 5.63 -12.08 11.00
CA PHE A 124 4.23 -12.05 11.41
C PHE A 124 3.29 -11.70 10.25
N GLY A 125 2.21 -12.48 10.07
CA GLY A 125 1.15 -12.22 9.09
C GLY A 125 0.80 -13.45 8.25
N GLU A 126 -0.47 -13.86 8.29
CA GLU A 126 -1.01 -14.99 7.53
C GLU A 126 -1.96 -14.46 6.43
N CYS A 127 -1.84 -15.02 5.23
CA CYS A 127 -2.84 -14.90 4.17
C CYS A 127 -3.68 -16.18 4.12
N THR A 128 -4.98 -16.02 3.87
CA THR A 128 -5.93 -17.13 3.84
C THR A 128 -6.46 -17.32 2.42
N TYR A 129 -6.17 -18.47 1.81
CA TYR A 129 -6.60 -18.81 0.46
C TYR A 129 -7.70 -19.86 0.51
N LYS A 130 -8.84 -19.59 -0.15
CA LYS A 130 -9.91 -20.57 -0.34
C LYS A 130 -9.74 -21.26 -1.69
N ILE A 131 -9.51 -22.56 -1.67
CA ILE A 131 -9.44 -23.37 -2.89
C ILE A 131 -10.86 -23.67 -3.36
N SER A 132 -11.03 -23.98 -4.65
CA SER A 132 -12.27 -24.46 -5.26
C SER A 132 -12.86 -25.71 -4.57
N SER A 133 -12.05 -26.48 -3.84
CA SER A 133 -12.50 -27.61 -3.01
C SER A 133 -13.18 -27.20 -1.69
N GLY A 134 -13.24 -25.90 -1.38
CA GLY A 134 -13.78 -25.38 -0.12
C GLY A 134 -12.78 -25.38 1.04
N ILE A 135 -11.59 -25.97 0.85
CA ILE A 135 -10.52 -25.98 1.85
C ILE A 135 -9.90 -24.58 1.95
N THR A 136 -9.64 -24.17 3.18
CA THR A 136 -9.01 -22.88 3.50
C THR A 136 -7.56 -23.11 3.92
N LEU A 137 -6.62 -22.63 3.12
CA LEU A 137 -5.19 -22.68 3.41
C LEU A 137 -4.72 -21.40 4.07
N LYS A 138 -3.89 -21.54 5.09
CA LYS A 138 -3.18 -20.42 5.71
C LYS A 138 -1.72 -20.47 5.28
N VAL A 139 -1.26 -19.40 4.65
CA VAL A 139 0.10 -19.30 4.11
C VAL A 139 0.74 -18.02 4.65
N PRO A 140 2.03 -18.02 5.04
CA PRO A 140 2.73 -16.80 5.44
C PRO A 140 2.64 -15.71 4.37
N LYS A 141 2.43 -14.46 4.79
CA LYS A 141 2.35 -13.34 3.86
C LYS A 141 3.73 -12.97 3.36
N ILE A 142 3.89 -12.87 2.04
CA ILE A 142 5.16 -12.53 1.39
C ILE A 142 5.41 -11.01 1.49
N ILE A 143 6.66 -10.62 1.79
CA ILE A 143 7.11 -9.23 1.71
C ILE A 143 8.13 -9.09 0.58
N LEU A 144 7.79 -8.30 -0.45
CA LEU A 144 8.73 -7.98 -1.53
C LEU A 144 9.75 -6.95 -1.07
N ASN A 145 11.02 -7.17 -1.42
CA ASN A 145 12.12 -6.24 -1.15
C ASN A 145 12.04 -4.95 -1.99
N SER A 146 11.29 -4.98 -3.09
CA SER A 146 11.08 -3.84 -3.98
C SER A 146 9.61 -3.67 -4.36
N VAL A 147 9.26 -2.51 -4.92
CA VAL A 147 7.90 -2.22 -5.39
C VAL A 147 7.48 -3.19 -6.49
N ARG A 148 6.19 -3.53 -6.54
CA ARG A 148 5.61 -4.54 -7.47
C ARG A 148 6.05 -4.35 -8.93
N THR A 149 5.99 -3.12 -9.43
CA THR A 149 6.43 -2.78 -10.80
C THR A 149 7.90 -3.11 -11.03
N ARG A 150 8.77 -2.76 -10.08
CA ARG A 150 10.20 -3.06 -10.17
C ARG A 150 10.48 -4.55 -10.08
N THR A 151 9.76 -5.30 -9.25
CA THR A 151 9.86 -6.76 -9.20
C THR A 151 9.54 -7.39 -10.55
N VAL A 152 8.49 -6.93 -11.24
CA VAL A 152 8.17 -7.42 -12.59
C VAL A 152 9.26 -7.04 -13.60
N THR A 153 9.79 -5.81 -13.55
CA THR A 153 10.93 -5.42 -14.40
C THR A 153 12.15 -6.30 -14.17
N LEU A 154 12.47 -6.63 -12.91
CA LEU A 154 13.58 -7.51 -12.57
C LEU A 154 13.37 -8.93 -13.10
N TYR A 155 12.14 -9.45 -13.01
CA TYR A 155 11.80 -10.76 -13.55
C TYR A 155 11.98 -10.81 -15.08
N LEU A 156 11.52 -9.78 -15.80
CA LEU A 156 11.67 -9.72 -17.26
C LEU A 156 13.15 -9.68 -17.66
N LYS A 157 13.98 -8.90 -16.96
CA LYS A 157 15.43 -8.89 -17.16
C LYS A 157 16.08 -10.24 -16.85
N TYR A 158 15.67 -10.89 -15.77
CA TYR A 158 16.12 -12.24 -15.44
C TYR A 158 15.78 -13.24 -16.55
N CYS A 159 14.59 -13.14 -17.16
CA CYS A 159 14.21 -13.98 -18.30
C CYS A 159 15.05 -13.70 -19.55
N GLU A 160 15.38 -12.43 -19.81
CA GLU A 160 16.30 -12.04 -20.89
C GLU A 160 17.71 -12.65 -20.67
N GLU A 161 18.24 -12.54 -19.46
CA GLU A 161 19.57 -13.07 -19.08
C GLU A 161 19.64 -14.61 -19.14
N THR A 162 18.54 -15.29 -18.77
CA THR A 162 18.45 -16.76 -18.77
C THR A 162 17.95 -17.34 -20.10
N GLN A 163 17.74 -16.51 -21.12
CA GLN A 163 17.20 -16.90 -22.43
C GLN A 163 15.84 -17.61 -22.37
N ASN A 164 15.01 -17.26 -21.39
CA ASN A 164 13.65 -17.79 -21.29
C ASN A 164 12.69 -17.00 -22.20
N ALA A 165 12.29 -17.61 -23.31
CA ALA A 165 11.39 -17.01 -24.30
C ALA A 165 9.89 -17.13 -23.93
N ASP A 166 9.54 -17.97 -22.95
CA ASP A 166 8.15 -18.23 -22.58
C ASP A 166 7.65 -17.27 -21.49
N ILE A 167 7.50 -16.00 -21.86
CA ILE A 167 7.11 -14.90 -20.96
C ILE A 167 5.70 -14.38 -21.21
N LEU A 168 5.02 -14.00 -20.14
CA LEU A 168 3.72 -13.31 -20.19
C LEU A 168 3.92 -11.79 -20.29
N SER A 169 2.84 -11.08 -20.66
CA SER A 169 2.87 -9.62 -20.62
C SER A 169 3.07 -9.09 -19.20
N GLU A 170 3.75 -7.94 -19.06
CA GLU A 170 3.95 -7.24 -17.78
C GLU A 170 2.64 -7.07 -16.99
N ARG A 171 1.55 -6.75 -17.70
CA ARG A 171 0.21 -6.62 -17.10
C ARG A 171 -0.30 -7.91 -16.45
N THR A 172 0.04 -9.06 -17.02
CA THR A 172 -0.33 -10.37 -16.47
C THR A 172 0.44 -10.63 -15.17
N TYR A 173 1.75 -10.34 -15.14
CA TYR A 173 2.55 -10.47 -13.92
C TYR A 173 2.12 -9.50 -12.82
N MET A 174 1.73 -8.27 -13.17
CA MET A 174 1.14 -7.34 -12.22
C MET A 174 -0.18 -7.86 -11.62
N ARG A 175 -1.04 -8.50 -12.43
CA ARG A 175 -2.26 -9.16 -11.94
C ARG A 175 -1.97 -10.37 -11.04
N LEU A 176 -0.92 -11.13 -11.33
CA LEU A 176 -0.47 -12.22 -10.46
C LEU A 176 -0.02 -11.66 -9.11
N LEU A 177 0.77 -10.57 -9.10
CA LEU A 177 1.12 -9.87 -7.86
C LEU A 177 -0.09 -9.27 -7.13
N GLU A 178 -1.09 -8.79 -7.85
CA GLU A 178 -2.36 -8.34 -7.23
C GLU A 178 -3.09 -9.50 -6.56
N ALA A 179 -3.13 -10.68 -7.17
CA ALA A 179 -3.77 -11.86 -6.59
C ALA A 179 -3.03 -12.42 -5.36
N ILE A 180 -1.69 -12.34 -5.36
CA ILE A 180 -0.85 -12.74 -4.22
C ILE A 180 -0.94 -11.71 -3.08
N GLU A 181 -1.26 -10.46 -3.39
CA GLU A 181 -1.30 -9.32 -2.47
C GLU A 181 -0.06 -9.20 -1.56
N PRO A 182 1.17 -9.25 -2.11
CA PRO A 182 2.34 -9.18 -1.28
C PRO A 182 2.43 -7.78 -0.66
N ASN A 183 2.89 -7.75 0.58
CA ASN A 183 3.30 -6.51 1.21
C ASN A 183 4.57 -6.02 0.51
N VAL A 184 4.66 -4.72 0.24
CA VAL A 184 5.90 -4.12 -0.25
C VAL A 184 6.67 -3.60 0.95
N ARG A 185 7.96 -3.93 1.03
CA ARG A 185 8.84 -3.37 2.06
C ARG A 185 8.88 -1.85 1.92
N LYS A 186 8.22 -1.15 2.85
CA LYS A 186 8.11 0.32 2.87
C LYS A 186 9.39 1.00 3.38
N SER A 187 10.27 0.26 4.06
CA SER A 187 11.54 0.76 4.58
C SER A 187 12.49 -0.40 4.87
N MET A 188 13.77 -0.21 4.57
CA MET A 188 14.86 -1.10 5.02
C MET A 188 15.12 -0.84 6.52
N LYS A 189 14.13 -1.05 7.41
CA LYS A 189 14.35 -0.87 8.85
C LYS A 189 14.96 -2.13 9.45
N GLY A 190 16.00 -1.91 10.23
CA GLY A 190 16.89 -2.92 10.81
C GLY A 190 18.33 -2.42 11.01
N LEU A 191 18.64 -1.16 10.66
CA LEU A 191 19.93 -0.53 10.90
C LEU A 191 19.78 0.62 11.90
N ASP A 192 20.74 0.74 12.81
CA ASP A 192 20.91 1.85 13.73
C ASP A 192 20.97 3.18 12.95
N ASN A 193 19.94 4.02 13.08
CA ASN A 193 19.83 5.28 12.33
C ASN A 193 20.63 6.44 12.93
N PHE A 194 21.44 6.22 13.97
CA PHE A 194 22.15 7.29 14.68
C PHE A 194 22.94 8.21 13.74
N ALA A 195 23.63 7.66 12.74
CA ALA A 195 24.36 8.47 11.76
C ALA A 195 23.45 9.26 10.80
N ALA A 196 22.34 8.67 10.37
CA ALA A 196 21.37 9.32 9.50
C ALA A 196 20.61 10.44 10.25
N ASP A 197 20.12 10.13 11.45
CA ASP A 197 19.43 11.07 12.34
C ASP A 197 20.39 12.19 12.78
N GLY A 198 21.64 11.86 13.10
CA GLY A 198 22.71 12.81 13.41
C GLY A 198 23.00 13.75 12.24
N SER A 199 23.13 13.21 11.02
CA SER A 199 23.31 14.01 9.81
C SER A 199 22.15 14.97 9.57
N GLN A 200 20.91 14.50 9.73
CA GLN A 200 19.70 15.32 9.59
C GLN A 200 19.63 16.40 10.68
N ALA A 201 20.07 16.09 11.91
CA ALA A 201 20.12 17.06 12.99
C ALA A 201 21.06 18.23 12.68
N PHE A 202 22.24 17.98 12.10
CA PHE A 202 23.12 19.05 11.61
C PHE A 202 22.45 19.93 10.56
N ASP A 203 21.73 19.32 9.61
CA ASP A 203 21.05 20.07 8.54
C ASP A 203 19.90 20.92 9.10
N ASN A 204 19.16 20.40 10.08
CA ASN A 204 18.11 21.13 10.79
C ASN A 204 18.70 22.31 11.59
N LEU A 205 19.78 22.08 12.36
CA LEU A 205 20.46 23.14 13.10
C LEU A 205 20.99 24.22 12.17
N LYS A 206 21.54 23.86 11.00
CA LYS A 206 21.97 24.82 9.99
C LYS A 206 20.81 25.68 9.50
N SER A 207 19.64 25.08 9.26
CA SER A 207 18.43 25.85 8.91
C SER A 207 18.02 26.81 10.02
N VAL A 208 18.08 26.39 11.29
CA VAL A 208 17.79 27.24 12.44
C VAL A 208 18.78 28.40 12.54
N VAL A 209 20.07 28.14 12.38
CA VAL A 209 21.13 29.16 12.38
C VAL A 209 20.87 30.24 11.33
N MET A 210 20.41 29.87 10.14
CA MET A 210 20.02 30.85 9.11
C MET A 210 18.81 31.69 9.55
N THR A 211 17.85 31.10 10.23
CA THR A 211 16.70 31.82 10.81
C THR A 211 17.14 32.77 11.92
N LEU A 212 18.00 32.33 12.84
CA LEU A 212 18.57 33.17 13.91
C LEU A 212 19.39 34.34 13.34
N GLY A 213 20.13 34.10 12.25
CA GLY A 213 20.85 35.14 11.51
C GLY A 213 19.93 36.25 11.01
N LYS A 214 18.82 35.89 10.36
CA LYS A 214 17.79 36.84 9.92
C LYS A 214 17.05 37.50 11.08
N GLY A 215 16.90 36.80 12.19
CA GLY A 215 16.18 37.24 13.39
C GLY A 215 16.97 38.16 14.33
N GLY A 216 18.20 38.55 13.98
CA GLY A 216 18.96 39.57 14.72
C GLY A 216 20.42 39.25 14.99
N LYS A 217 20.88 38.01 14.76
CA LYS A 217 22.32 37.68 14.90
C LYS A 217 23.20 38.18 13.76
N GLY A 218 22.61 38.44 12.60
CA GLY A 218 23.32 38.87 11.40
C GLY A 218 23.80 37.69 10.55
N GLN A 219 24.04 38.01 9.27
CA GLN A 219 24.40 37.01 8.26
C GLN A 219 25.81 36.45 8.46
N GLU A 220 26.78 37.29 8.83
CA GLU A 220 28.17 36.87 9.08
C GLU A 220 28.26 35.81 10.19
N TRP A 221 27.51 35.99 11.28
CA TRP A 221 27.41 35.00 12.34
C TRP A 221 26.80 33.70 11.83
N ALA A 222 25.71 33.77 11.07
CA ALA A 222 25.04 32.58 10.55
C ALA A 222 25.92 31.77 9.60
N GLU A 223 26.70 32.43 8.74
CA GLU A 223 27.66 31.80 7.84
C GLU A 223 28.80 31.13 8.62
N LYS A 224 29.37 31.83 9.61
CA LYS A 224 30.42 31.29 10.48
C LYS A 224 29.96 30.03 11.21
N ILE A 225 28.81 30.08 11.88
CA ILE A 225 28.28 28.93 12.63
C ILE A 225 27.87 27.79 11.68
N SER A 226 27.35 28.10 10.50
CA SER A 226 27.03 27.09 9.48
C SER A 226 28.25 26.32 8.99
N ASN A 227 29.40 27.01 8.85
CA ASN A 227 30.66 26.37 8.49
C ASN A 227 31.17 25.49 9.64
N GLN A 228 31.13 25.97 10.88
CA GLN A 228 31.50 25.18 12.06
C GLN A 228 30.63 23.93 12.24
N LEU A 229 29.31 24.02 11.97
CA LEU A 229 28.43 22.85 11.95
C LEU A 229 28.83 21.84 10.86
N MET A 230 29.25 22.32 9.69
CA MET A 230 29.72 21.46 8.61
C MET A 230 31.02 20.74 8.99
N GLU A 231 31.98 21.45 9.57
CA GLU A 231 33.23 20.90 10.09
C GLU A 231 32.96 19.85 11.18
N GLY A 232 32.09 20.17 12.15
CA GLY A 232 31.66 19.24 13.20
C GLY A 232 30.99 17.97 12.65
N LYS A 233 30.15 18.11 11.61
CA LYS A 233 29.53 16.97 10.91
C LYS A 233 30.58 16.09 10.24
N GLN A 234 31.56 16.68 9.56
CA GLN A 234 32.64 15.91 8.92
C GLN A 234 33.55 15.24 9.95
N TYR A 235 33.86 15.94 11.04
CA TYR A 235 34.62 15.39 12.16
C TYR A 235 33.98 14.12 12.71
N LEU A 236 32.69 14.15 13.06
CA LEU A 236 31.98 12.96 13.55
C LEU A 236 31.92 11.84 12.49
N LYS A 237 31.77 12.20 11.21
CA LYS A 237 31.65 11.22 10.13
C LYS A 237 32.96 10.49 9.81
N LEU A 238 34.09 11.19 9.85
CA LEU A 238 35.36 10.71 9.28
C LEU A 238 36.46 10.49 10.31
N HIS A 239 36.58 11.40 11.29
CA HIS A 239 37.79 11.50 12.13
C HIS A 239 37.56 11.02 13.56
N TYR A 240 36.40 11.31 14.15
CA TYR A 240 36.14 11.02 15.56
C TYR A 240 36.37 9.54 15.91
N LYS A 241 36.00 8.61 15.02
CA LYS A 241 36.25 7.17 15.19
C LYS A 241 37.74 6.85 15.41
N LEU A 242 38.63 7.57 14.75
CA LEU A 242 40.09 7.36 14.80
C LEU A 242 40.69 7.89 16.11
N HIS A 243 40.03 8.84 16.76
CA HIS A 243 40.49 9.41 18.02
C HIS A 243 40.07 8.57 19.23
N VAL A 244 39.01 7.75 19.10
CA VAL A 244 38.51 6.92 20.20
C VAL A 244 39.50 5.78 20.48
N SER A 245 39.98 5.71 21.71
CA SER A 245 40.78 4.60 22.22
C SER A 245 40.25 4.17 23.57
N LEU A 246 40.69 3.02 24.06
CA LEU A 246 40.20 2.51 25.34
C LEU A 246 40.64 3.34 26.54
N ASP A 247 41.86 3.88 26.47
CA ASP A 247 42.55 4.53 27.57
C ASP A 247 43.09 5.89 27.12
N SER A 248 42.22 6.70 26.51
CA SER A 248 42.59 8.05 26.06
C SER A 248 42.63 9.01 27.24
N GLU A 249 43.62 9.89 27.28
CA GLU A 249 43.70 10.98 28.25
C GLU A 249 42.74 12.14 27.92
N VAL A 250 42.03 12.05 26.79
CA VAL A 250 40.91 12.95 26.46
C VAL A 250 39.59 12.26 26.87
N PRO A 251 38.76 12.87 27.74
CA PRO A 251 37.54 12.23 28.25
C PRO A 251 36.57 11.78 27.14
N ASP A 252 36.41 12.61 26.11
CA ASP A 252 35.54 12.33 24.96
C ASP A 252 36.01 11.18 24.07
N HIS A 253 37.28 10.78 24.18
CA HIS A 253 37.89 9.75 23.34
C HIS A 253 38.09 8.44 24.10
N CYS A 254 37.99 8.48 25.43
CA CYS A 254 38.22 7.33 26.28
C CYS A 254 36.99 6.42 26.31
N GLY A 255 37.06 5.29 25.62
CA GLY A 255 36.01 4.27 25.60
C GLY A 255 35.75 3.68 26.98
N ARG A 256 36.79 3.51 27.81
CA ARG A 256 36.62 3.01 29.18
C ARG A 256 35.85 3.98 30.06
N PHE A 257 36.18 5.26 29.98
CA PHE A 257 35.50 6.32 30.71
C PHE A 257 34.08 6.54 30.17
N GLY A 258 33.93 6.76 28.87
CA GLY A 258 32.67 7.12 28.22
C GLY A 258 31.61 6.00 28.17
N LEU A 259 32.01 4.74 28.37
CA LEU A 259 31.09 3.58 28.42
C LEU A 259 30.92 3.00 29.83
N SER A 260 31.58 3.56 30.85
CA SER A 260 31.42 3.08 32.24
C SER A 260 30.05 3.49 32.79
N SER A 261 29.36 2.55 33.45
CA SER A 261 28.16 2.81 34.24
C SER A 261 28.49 3.07 35.71
N GLU A 262 27.53 3.63 36.46
CA GLU A 262 27.54 3.69 37.92
C GLU A 262 27.28 2.32 38.57
N GLU A 263 26.70 1.38 37.83
CA GLU A 263 26.48 0.02 38.29
C GLU A 263 27.80 -0.75 38.38
N ASN A 264 28.13 -1.31 39.55
CA ASN A 264 29.38 -2.02 39.79
C ASN A 264 29.68 -3.12 38.75
N SER A 265 28.65 -3.80 38.25
CA SER A 265 28.77 -4.87 37.25
C SER A 265 29.16 -4.36 35.85
N PHE A 266 28.93 -3.09 35.55
CA PHE A 266 29.18 -2.45 34.26
C PHE A 266 30.09 -1.21 34.39
N CYS A 267 30.78 -1.09 35.53
CA CYS A 267 31.71 -0.01 35.82
C CYS A 267 33.13 -0.41 35.38
N SER A 268 33.82 0.49 34.69
CA SER A 268 35.23 0.31 34.36
C SER A 268 36.04 1.52 34.78
N LYS A 269 36.98 1.32 35.71
CA LYS A 269 37.84 2.40 36.22
C LYS A 269 39.03 2.62 35.31
N CYS A 270 39.28 3.88 35.00
CA CYS A 270 40.48 4.31 34.29
C CYS A 270 41.68 4.32 35.25
N THR A 271 42.83 3.88 34.75
CA THR A 271 44.12 3.94 35.47
C THR A 271 44.96 5.15 35.06
N HIS A 272 44.41 6.01 34.19
CA HIS A 272 45.01 7.24 33.66
C HIS A 272 44.15 8.45 34.05
N THR A 273 44.67 9.65 33.80
CA THR A 273 43.97 10.91 34.07
C THR A 273 43.42 11.51 32.77
N HIS A 274 42.31 12.24 32.87
CA HIS A 274 41.66 12.87 31.72
C HIS A 274 41.97 14.38 31.66
N HIS A 275 43.25 14.72 31.49
CA HIS A 275 43.74 16.11 31.57
C HIS A 275 43.91 16.78 30.20
N LEU A 276 43.83 16.01 29.11
CA LEU A 276 43.94 16.53 27.75
C LEU A 276 42.57 16.89 27.20
N SER A 277 42.57 17.80 26.22
CA SER A 277 41.38 18.16 25.47
C SER A 277 41.61 18.03 23.96
N CYS A 278 40.51 17.95 23.22
CA CYS A 278 40.52 17.80 21.77
C CYS A 278 39.85 19.01 21.13
N ASN A 279 40.61 19.74 20.32
CA ASN A 279 40.15 20.95 19.63
C ASN A 279 38.86 20.73 18.84
N ASP A 280 38.72 19.61 18.12
CA ASP A 280 37.52 19.32 17.34
C ASP A 280 36.29 19.01 18.22
N CYS A 281 36.49 18.29 19.33
CA CYS A 281 35.44 18.03 20.31
C CYS A 281 34.98 19.31 21.00
N GLU A 282 35.94 20.15 21.39
CA GLU A 282 35.67 21.46 21.99
C GLU A 282 34.96 22.38 21.00
N ALA A 283 35.47 22.49 19.77
CA ALA A 283 34.86 23.31 18.72
C ALA A 283 33.41 22.90 18.45
N LEU A 284 33.11 21.61 18.36
CA LEU A 284 31.74 21.12 18.21
C LEU A 284 30.88 21.52 19.42
N THR A 285 31.38 21.28 20.64
CA THR A 285 30.64 21.59 21.88
C THR A 285 30.36 23.08 22.01
N THR A 286 31.36 23.92 21.75
CA THR A 286 31.23 25.38 21.73
C THR A 286 30.25 25.84 20.67
N THR A 287 30.30 25.27 19.46
CA THR A 287 29.37 25.62 18.37
C THR A 287 27.93 25.32 18.75
N LEU A 288 27.66 24.13 19.30
CA LEU A 288 26.32 23.76 19.75
C LEU A 288 25.80 24.69 20.86
N LYS A 289 26.66 25.04 21.82
CA LYS A 289 26.33 25.98 22.88
C LYS A 289 26.04 27.39 22.35
N LEU A 290 26.84 27.88 21.39
CA LEU A 290 26.61 29.18 20.76
C LEU A 290 25.25 29.26 20.05
N ILE A 291 24.77 28.16 19.48
CA ILE A 291 23.43 28.08 18.85
C ILE A 291 22.34 28.15 19.91
N GLU A 292 22.50 27.41 21.01
CA GLU A 292 21.59 27.42 22.14
C GLU A 292 21.49 28.81 22.78
N ASP A 293 22.64 29.42 23.12
CA ASP A 293 22.71 30.78 23.69
C ASP A 293 22.15 31.83 22.71
N ALA A 294 22.35 31.64 21.40
CA ALA A 294 21.81 32.55 20.40
C ALA A 294 20.28 32.55 20.39
N ALA A 295 19.65 31.40 20.64
CA ALA A 295 18.20 31.29 20.69
C ALA A 295 17.57 32.06 21.85
N ASP A 296 18.30 32.30 22.94
CA ASP A 296 17.81 33.10 24.08
C ASP A 296 18.00 34.61 23.89
N SER A 297 18.87 35.01 22.97
CA SER A 297 19.28 36.40 22.81
C SER A 297 18.57 37.17 21.68
N ILE A 298 17.76 36.50 20.87
CA ILE A 298 16.99 37.16 19.80
C ILE A 298 15.53 37.38 20.21
N THR A 299 14.89 38.35 19.57
CA THR A 299 13.45 38.59 19.73
C THR A 299 12.68 37.83 18.65
N TYR A 300 11.75 36.98 19.08
CA TYR A 300 10.88 36.20 18.19
C TYR A 300 9.63 36.99 17.82
N THR A 301 9.01 36.67 16.69
CA THR A 301 7.75 37.30 16.27
C THR A 301 6.58 36.85 17.15
N ASN A 302 6.59 35.60 17.60
CA ASN A 302 5.61 35.04 18.52
C ASN A 302 6.21 33.90 19.37
N GLN A 303 5.47 33.47 20.40
CA GLN A 303 5.91 32.42 21.32
C GLN A 303 6.03 31.05 20.65
N GLU A 304 5.13 30.71 19.73
CA GLU A 304 5.15 29.43 19.01
C GLU A 304 6.45 29.26 18.20
N GLN A 305 6.89 30.30 17.51
CA GLN A 305 8.16 30.32 16.78
C GLN A 305 9.36 30.14 17.72
N GLN A 306 9.31 30.74 18.91
CA GLN A 306 10.35 30.58 19.94
C GLN A 306 10.41 29.12 20.42
N ASP A 307 9.27 28.54 20.74
CA ASP A 307 9.16 27.18 21.26
C ASP A 307 9.61 26.15 20.22
N ASP A 308 9.18 26.28 18.97
CA ASP A 308 9.60 25.43 17.86
C ASP A 308 11.12 25.51 17.61
N THR A 309 11.67 26.73 17.62
CA THR A 309 13.11 26.95 17.42
C THR A 309 13.92 26.27 18.52
N LYS A 310 13.53 26.48 19.78
CA LYS A 310 14.18 25.86 20.94
C LYS A 310 14.06 24.34 20.90
N TYR A 311 12.88 23.82 20.54
CA TYR A 311 12.66 22.38 20.41
C TYR A 311 13.61 21.76 19.37
N ILE A 312 13.73 22.37 18.18
CA ILE A 312 14.62 21.89 17.13
C ILE A 312 16.09 21.92 17.59
N ILE A 313 16.51 22.97 18.31
CA ILE A 313 17.87 23.07 18.83
C ILE A 313 18.15 21.97 19.85
N VAL A 314 17.32 21.85 20.89
CA VAL A 314 17.48 20.86 21.96
C VAL A 314 17.48 19.44 21.39
N GLN A 315 16.52 19.14 20.52
CA GLN A 315 16.42 17.82 19.90
C GLN A 315 17.59 17.54 18.94
N GLY A 316 18.05 18.56 18.20
CA GLY A 316 19.21 18.47 17.32
C GLY A 316 20.50 18.16 18.07
N ILE A 317 20.78 18.93 19.14
CA ILE A 317 21.94 18.73 20.02
C ILE A 317 21.92 17.32 20.61
N LYS A 318 20.78 16.90 21.16
CA LYS A 318 20.60 15.55 21.71
C LYS A 318 20.93 14.46 20.67
N THR A 319 20.39 14.58 19.46
CA THR A 319 20.62 13.60 18.40
C THR A 319 22.09 13.56 17.96
N ILE A 320 22.78 14.70 17.90
CA ILE A 320 24.23 14.75 17.59
C ILE A 320 25.05 14.07 18.69
N ILE A 321 24.72 14.32 19.97
CA ILE A 321 25.37 13.65 21.10
C ILE A 321 25.14 12.14 21.06
N GLU A 322 23.93 11.68 20.73
CA GLU A 322 23.64 10.25 20.57
C GLU A 322 24.42 9.62 19.41
N TRP A 323 24.63 10.35 18.32
CA TRP A 323 25.51 9.90 17.24
C TRP A 323 26.97 9.78 17.71
N LYS A 324 27.49 10.78 18.42
CA LYS A 324 28.84 10.73 19.03
C LYS A 324 28.99 9.50 19.95
N LYS A 325 28.04 9.26 20.86
CA LYS A 325 28.03 8.08 21.73
C LYS A 325 27.97 6.77 20.96
N HIS A 326 27.18 6.69 19.88
CA HIS A 326 27.10 5.51 19.03
C HIS A 326 28.45 5.18 18.38
N ILE A 327 29.23 6.18 17.96
CA ILE A 327 30.58 5.96 17.42
C ILE A 327 31.49 5.32 18.47
N VAL A 328 31.49 5.81 19.72
CA VAL A 328 32.28 5.24 20.82
C VAL A 328 31.88 3.78 21.09
N ARG A 329 30.57 3.49 21.15
CA ARG A 329 30.06 2.12 21.29
C ARG A 329 30.54 1.21 20.15
N SER A 330 30.45 1.69 18.92
CA SER A 330 30.87 0.94 17.72
C SER A 330 32.36 0.62 17.74
N VAL A 331 33.22 1.57 18.14
CA VAL A 331 34.67 1.33 18.27
C VAL A 331 34.96 0.27 19.33
N ASN A 332 34.29 0.34 20.48
CA ASN A 332 34.47 -0.65 21.54
C ASN A 332 33.97 -2.04 21.13
N GLN A 333 32.83 -2.13 20.43
CA GLN A 333 32.30 -3.37 19.86
C GLN A 333 33.26 -3.97 18.82
N ASP A 334 33.76 -3.16 17.88
CA ASP A 334 34.75 -3.59 16.87
C ASP A 334 36.01 -4.16 17.53
N ARG A 335 36.49 -3.51 18.59
CA ARG A 335 37.64 -3.99 19.38
C ARG A 335 37.35 -5.32 20.08
N ALA A 336 36.18 -5.46 20.70
CA ALA A 336 35.78 -6.71 21.34
C ALA A 336 35.67 -7.84 20.31
N ARG A 337 35.09 -7.55 19.14
CA ARG A 337 35.00 -8.49 18.01
C ARG A 337 36.39 -8.95 17.58
N GLY A 338 37.33 -8.03 17.37
CA GLY A 338 38.72 -8.35 17.02
C GLY A 338 39.36 -9.29 18.02
N LYS A 339 39.27 -8.99 19.32
CA LYS A 339 39.83 -9.84 20.38
C LYS A 339 39.25 -11.26 20.39
N VAL A 340 37.94 -11.41 20.19
CA VAL A 340 37.32 -12.74 20.17
C VAL A 340 37.79 -13.52 18.94
N LEU A 341 37.84 -12.86 17.77
CA LEU A 341 38.30 -13.47 16.52
C LEU A 341 39.77 -13.93 16.62
N ASP A 342 40.64 -13.18 17.30
CA ASP A 342 42.05 -13.54 17.51
C ASP A 342 42.21 -14.82 18.35
N THR A 343 41.23 -15.14 19.21
CA THR A 343 41.26 -16.29 20.13
C THR A 343 40.36 -17.45 19.71
N LEU A 344 39.63 -17.31 18.60
CA LEU A 344 38.58 -18.24 18.19
C LEU A 344 39.16 -19.60 17.77
N GLN A 345 38.71 -20.68 18.38
CA GLN A 345 39.17 -22.03 18.05
C GLN A 345 38.41 -22.63 16.85
N PRO A 346 38.96 -23.65 16.15
CA PRO A 346 38.34 -24.23 14.95
C PRO A 346 36.93 -24.81 15.13
N ASN A 347 36.54 -25.14 16.37
CA ASN A 347 35.24 -25.71 16.74
C ASN A 347 34.34 -24.70 17.47
N GLU A 348 34.69 -23.42 17.47
CA GLU A 348 33.93 -22.35 18.10
C GLU A 348 33.35 -21.41 17.04
N ALA A 349 32.25 -20.75 17.38
CA ALA A 349 31.61 -19.75 16.53
C ALA A 349 31.36 -18.48 17.35
N LEU A 350 31.71 -17.33 16.78
CA LEU A 350 31.32 -16.02 17.32
C LEU A 350 29.87 -15.73 16.91
N ILE A 351 29.00 -15.57 17.91
CA ILE A 351 27.62 -15.14 17.71
C ILE A 351 27.51 -13.66 18.08
N GLU A 352 27.32 -12.82 17.09
CA GLU A 352 26.99 -11.41 17.31
C GLU A 352 25.47 -11.23 17.32
N ARG A 353 24.94 -10.67 18.41
CA ARG A 353 23.52 -10.33 18.53
C ARG A 353 23.38 -8.84 18.79
N ASP A 354 22.77 -8.14 17.84
CA ASP A 354 22.36 -6.77 18.04
C ASP A 354 20.99 -6.73 18.75
N TRP A 355 20.98 -6.36 20.03
CA TRP A 355 19.77 -6.24 20.83
C TRP A 355 19.12 -4.85 20.71
N ALA A 356 19.69 -3.92 19.93
CA ALA A 356 19.23 -2.55 19.80
C ALA A 356 18.24 -2.35 18.63
N MET A 357 17.36 -3.33 18.37
CA MET A 357 16.22 -3.12 17.48
C MET A 357 15.18 -2.24 18.17
N LYS A 358 15.41 -0.92 18.16
CA LYS A 358 14.38 0.05 18.54
C LYS A 358 13.21 -0.12 17.57
N PHE A 359 12.09 -0.62 18.06
CA PHE A 359 10.84 -0.64 17.30
C PHE A 359 10.43 0.83 17.08
N LEU A 360 10.93 1.44 16.01
CA LEU A 360 10.60 2.82 15.67
C LEU A 360 9.18 2.83 15.08
N PRO A 361 8.17 3.39 15.78
CA PRO A 361 6.87 3.63 15.17
C PRO A 361 7.06 4.40 13.86
N LEU A 362 6.19 4.13 12.89
CA LEU A 362 6.22 4.56 11.48
C LEU A 362 6.42 6.09 11.32
N GLN A 363 7.64 6.61 11.48
CA GLN A 363 7.94 8.04 11.40
C GLN A 363 8.22 8.57 9.98
N TYR A 364 8.18 7.72 8.96
CA TYR A 364 8.32 8.16 7.56
C TYR A 364 7.07 7.78 6.76
N SER A 365 5.97 8.47 7.03
CA SER A 365 4.95 8.72 6.00
C SER A 365 5.46 9.84 5.09
N GLN A 366 5.79 9.50 3.84
CA GLN A 366 5.84 10.38 2.67
C GLN A 366 6.07 11.89 2.94
N ARG A 367 7.33 12.33 2.86
CA ARG A 367 7.65 13.63 2.25
C ARG A 367 8.40 13.30 0.96
N ASN A 368 7.97 13.89 -0.16
CA ASN A 368 8.42 13.65 -1.54
C ASN A 368 7.64 12.57 -2.30
N LEU A 369 6.35 12.82 -2.55
CA LEU A 369 5.62 12.43 -3.77
C LEU A 369 4.21 13.07 -3.71
N CYS A 370 4.17 14.40 -3.67
CA CYS A 370 2.95 15.15 -3.97
C CYS A 370 3.36 16.49 -4.58
N THR A 371 3.87 16.42 -5.81
CA THR A 371 3.75 17.52 -6.76
C THR A 371 2.94 17.01 -7.95
N SER A 372 1.85 17.74 -8.21
CA SER A 372 1.03 17.74 -9.42
C SER A 372 0.38 16.41 -9.88
N SER A 373 -0.87 16.18 -9.46
CA SER A 373 -1.97 16.08 -10.44
C SER A 373 -3.31 16.40 -9.76
N ALA A 374 -3.69 17.67 -9.76
CA ALA A 374 -5.10 18.04 -9.58
C ALA A 374 -5.84 17.58 -10.84
N LYS A 375 -6.62 16.49 -10.73
CA LYS A 375 -7.67 16.19 -11.70
C LYS A 375 -8.99 16.61 -11.08
N SER A 376 -9.48 17.72 -11.62
CA SER A 376 -10.87 18.16 -11.58
C SER A 376 -11.81 16.97 -11.82
N THR A 377 -12.73 16.76 -10.90
CA THR A 377 -14.02 16.12 -11.18
C THR A 377 -15.11 17.11 -10.82
N ASN A 378 -15.67 17.71 -11.87
CA ASN A 378 -16.92 18.44 -11.85
C ASN A 378 -18.02 17.63 -11.12
N ASN A 379 -18.69 18.24 -10.16
CA ASN A 379 -20.04 17.88 -9.77
C ASN A 379 -20.91 19.15 -9.82
N PRO A 380 -21.78 19.32 -10.82
CA PRO A 380 -22.82 20.34 -10.84
C PRO A 380 -24.04 19.84 -10.05
N TYR A 381 -24.88 20.78 -9.58
CA TYR A 381 -26.06 20.61 -8.69
C TYR A 381 -25.70 20.49 -7.20
N ALA A 382 -26.22 21.31 -6.28
CA ALA A 382 -27.19 22.39 -6.37
C ALA A 382 -27.06 23.27 -5.10
N ALA A 383 -27.27 24.57 -5.28
CA ALA A 383 -27.52 25.52 -4.20
C ALA A 383 -28.80 25.16 -3.44
N ILE A 384 -28.90 25.56 -2.16
CA ILE A 384 -30.02 26.33 -1.57
C ILE A 384 -29.78 26.53 -0.05
N ASN A 385 -29.69 27.82 0.31
CA ASN A 385 -30.08 28.52 1.56
C ASN A 385 -29.36 28.30 2.92
N THR A 386 -28.68 29.38 3.32
CA THR A 386 -28.58 30.10 4.63
C THR A 386 -29.81 30.02 5.57
N PRO A 387 -29.71 30.42 6.85
CA PRO A 387 -28.71 31.30 7.51
C PRO A 387 -27.51 30.60 8.15
#